data_AF-A0A6V7U818-F1
#
_entry.id   AF-A0A6V7U818-F1
#
_cell.length_a   1.000
_cell.length_b   1.000
_cell.length_c   1.000
_cell.angle_alpha   90.00
_cell.angle_beta   90.00
_cell.angle_gamma   90.00
#
_symmetry.space_group_name_H-M   'P 1'
#
loop_
_entity.id
_entity.type
_entity.pdbx_description
1 polymer ?
#
loop_
_entity_poly.entity_id
_entity_poly.type
_entity_poly.pdbx_seq_one_letter_code
_entity_poly.pdbx_strand_id
1 'polypeptide(L)'
;MKIILNKINYLFIIFLILLFFTKILVAFNYFNNEEFNCASLPPALWCSNDKIQEKCQTKQKCLKYKNSVKNKPVHITLLFESLCPDCQNFISKKLLDFWLTYKDFARIEFVPFGNAKILKNGTIKCQHGPEECRINKYESCAIHYMHEPLPFIHCLETKIADGFKLEKASKQCYAKLHSLPHIYDQITHCFNGVKGDKLQKLAAEQTFNIWPDKHEFVPWILINNASLSSQQFFMRQLPTLICQAYVGDGHIKQCEAFGSVNNNKLIEENNEDGSEMDIFD
;
A
#
# COMPACT_ATOMS: atom_id res chain seq x y z
N MET A 1 -32.96 51.87 33.21
CA MET A 1 -33.24 50.52 32.66
C MET A 1 -32.43 50.19 31.39
N LYS A 2 -32.33 51.06 30.37
CA LYS A 2 -31.57 50.79 29.11
C LYS A 2 -30.06 50.57 29.28
N ILE A 3 -29.39 51.23 30.22
CA ILE A 3 -27.93 51.10 30.44
C ILE A 3 -27.54 49.74 31.03
N ILE A 4 -28.41 49.17 31.88
CA ILE A 4 -28.18 47.86 32.53
C ILE A 4 -28.34 46.72 31.52
N LEU A 5 -29.35 46.80 30.65
CA LEU A 5 -29.58 45.84 29.56
C LEU A 5 -28.40 45.79 28.56
N ASN A 6 -27.80 46.94 28.21
CA ASN A 6 -26.63 46.97 27.34
C ASN A 6 -25.37 46.39 27.99
N LYS A 7 -25.16 46.60 29.30
CA LYS A 7 -24.03 45.98 30.03
C LYS A 7 -24.17 44.45 30.14
N ILE A 8 -25.39 43.95 30.36
CA ILE A 8 -25.67 42.52 30.41
C ILE A 8 -25.41 41.88 29.04
N ASN A 9 -25.83 42.55 27.94
CA ASN A 9 -25.59 42.06 26.59
C ASN A 9 -24.09 42.04 26.23
N TYR A 10 -23.33 43.05 26.68
CA TYR A 10 -21.88 43.11 26.47
C TYR A 10 -21.12 42.03 27.26
N LEU A 11 -21.48 41.79 28.53
CA LEU A 11 -20.90 40.69 29.32
C LEU A 11 -21.22 39.33 28.71
N PHE A 12 -22.44 39.14 28.19
CA PHE A 12 -22.85 37.90 27.54
C PHE A 12 -22.07 37.62 26.25
N ILE A 13 -21.82 38.65 25.43
CA ILE A 13 -21.00 38.54 24.23
C ILE A 13 -19.54 38.20 24.58
N ILE A 14 -18.96 38.86 25.59
CA ILE A 14 -17.59 38.56 26.06
C ILE A 14 -17.50 37.11 26.56
N PHE A 15 -18.51 36.64 27.29
CA PHE A 15 -18.56 35.26 27.79
C PHE A 15 -18.63 34.23 26.65
N LEU A 16 -19.45 34.48 25.62
CA LEU A 16 -19.52 33.62 24.42
C LEU A 16 -18.20 33.61 23.64
N ILE A 17 -17.52 34.75 23.53
CA ILE A 17 -16.20 34.85 22.88
C ILE A 17 -15.15 34.05 23.68
N LEU A 18 -15.13 34.17 25.01
CA LEU A 18 -14.23 33.39 25.88
C LEU A 18 -14.50 31.88 25.77
N LEU A 19 -15.78 31.46 25.70
CA LEU A 19 -16.13 30.07 25.48
C LEU A 19 -15.70 29.55 24.10
N PHE A 20 -15.73 30.40 23.08
CA PHE A 20 -15.25 30.05 21.75
C PHE A 20 -13.72 29.93 21.70
N PHE A 21 -12.99 30.89 22.28
CA PHE A 21 -11.52 30.83 22.36
C PHE A 21 -11.01 29.67 23.19
N THR A 22 -11.68 29.32 24.29
CA THR A 22 -11.30 28.14 25.09
C THR A 22 -11.53 26.84 24.32
N LYS A 23 -12.62 26.71 23.55
CA LYS A 23 -12.83 25.56 22.66
C LYS A 23 -11.79 25.49 21.54
N ILE A 24 -11.40 26.63 20.96
CA ILE A 24 -10.32 26.67 19.96
C ILE A 24 -8.99 26.26 20.58
N LEU A 25 -8.63 26.77 21.76
CA LEU A 25 -7.39 26.39 22.46
C LEU A 25 -7.36 24.90 22.81
N VAL A 26 -8.48 24.34 23.26
CA VAL A 26 -8.61 22.90 23.53
C VAL A 26 -8.48 22.09 22.23
N ALA A 27 -9.11 22.52 21.14
CA ALA A 27 -8.97 21.88 19.83
C ALA A 27 -7.53 21.97 19.31
N PHE A 28 -6.88 23.14 19.43
CA PHE A 28 -5.49 23.35 19.01
C PHE A 28 -4.52 22.48 19.83
N ASN A 29 -4.74 22.36 21.14
CA ASN A 29 -3.98 21.44 21.99
C ASN A 29 -4.26 19.96 21.68
N TYR A 30 -5.48 19.63 21.24
CA TYR A 30 -5.83 18.27 20.82
C TYR A 30 -5.16 17.90 19.49
N PHE A 31 -5.13 18.80 18.51
CA PHE A 31 -4.47 18.56 17.21
C PHE A 31 -2.95 18.48 17.29
N ASN A 32 -2.33 19.12 18.28
CA ASN A 32 -0.87 19.07 18.47
C ASN A 32 -0.37 17.80 19.19
N ASN A 33 -1.26 16.89 19.58
CA ASN A 33 -0.96 15.74 20.45
C ASN A 33 -1.10 14.36 19.77
N GLU A 34 -1.07 14.27 18.44
CA GLU A 34 -0.69 12.99 17.82
C GLU A 34 0.81 12.76 18.02
N GLU A 35 1.14 12.19 19.19
CA GLU A 35 2.48 11.80 19.55
C GLU A 35 2.97 10.72 18.57
N PHE A 36 3.97 11.07 17.77
CA PHE A 36 4.63 10.17 16.84
C PHE A 36 5.16 8.94 17.59
N ASN A 37 4.41 7.84 17.55
CA ASN A 37 4.74 6.62 18.28
C ASN A 37 5.75 5.79 17.48
N CYS A 38 7.01 5.83 17.90
CA CYS A 38 8.03 5.03 17.27
C CYS A 38 7.68 3.54 17.26
N ALA A 39 7.06 2.99 18.31
CA ALA A 39 6.81 1.54 18.45
C ALA A 39 5.80 0.97 17.45
N SER A 40 4.95 1.80 16.85
CA SER A 40 3.97 1.35 15.85
C SER A 40 4.54 1.25 14.45
N LEU A 41 5.69 1.87 14.17
CA LEU A 41 6.28 1.86 12.83
C LEU A 41 6.91 0.50 12.51
N PRO A 42 6.65 -0.08 11.32
CA PRO A 42 7.33 -1.29 10.88
C PRO A 42 8.83 -1.02 10.67
N PRO A 43 9.70 -2.04 10.87
CA PRO A 43 11.15 -1.89 10.72
C PRO A 43 11.59 -1.32 9.37
N ALA A 44 10.86 -1.62 8.29
CA ALA A 44 11.12 -1.08 6.96
C ALA A 44 11.12 0.46 6.93
N LEU A 45 10.24 1.11 7.70
CA LEU A 45 10.10 2.57 7.73
C LEU A 45 11.15 3.26 8.58
N TRP A 46 11.54 2.68 9.72
CA TRP A 46 12.69 3.21 10.45
C TRP A 46 13.96 3.10 9.61
N CYS A 47 14.14 1.99 8.89
CA CYS A 47 15.34 1.73 8.11
C CYS A 47 15.46 2.54 6.81
N SER A 48 14.38 3.12 6.32
CA SER A 48 14.36 3.91 5.09
C SER A 48 14.65 5.39 5.33
N ASN A 49 14.76 5.85 6.59
CA ASN A 49 14.93 7.26 6.91
C ASN A 49 15.82 7.46 8.15
N ASP A 50 17.02 8.00 7.96
CA ASP A 50 18.01 8.17 9.03
C ASP A 50 17.51 9.09 10.17
N LYS A 51 16.72 10.13 9.85
CA LYS A 51 16.13 11.02 10.87
C LYS A 51 15.12 10.27 11.75
N ILE A 52 14.29 9.41 11.17
CA ILE A 52 13.36 8.56 11.92
C ILE A 52 14.15 7.54 12.75
N GLN A 53 15.17 6.93 12.15
CA GLN A 53 16.02 5.95 12.84
C GLN A 53 16.70 6.55 14.07
N GLU A 54 17.21 7.79 13.97
CA GLU A 54 17.81 8.53 15.08
C GLU A 54 16.77 8.91 16.12
N LYS A 55 15.67 9.55 15.72
CA LYS A 55 14.57 9.94 16.61
C LYS A 55 14.02 8.75 17.40
N CYS A 56 13.86 7.60 16.75
CA CYS A 56 13.34 6.38 17.37
C CYS A 56 14.43 5.51 18.02
N GLN A 57 15.70 5.89 17.92
CA GLN A 57 16.84 5.14 18.46
C GLN A 57 16.86 3.67 18.00
N THR A 58 16.49 3.41 16.75
CA THR A 58 16.28 2.05 16.21
C THR A 58 17.46 1.52 15.40
N LYS A 59 18.63 2.16 15.42
CA LYS A 59 19.82 1.77 14.63
C LYS A 59 20.15 0.26 14.74
N GLN A 60 20.22 -0.29 15.95
CA GLN A 60 20.49 -1.72 16.16
C GLN A 60 19.35 -2.63 15.68
N LYS A 61 18.09 -2.22 15.91
CA LYS A 61 16.91 -2.93 15.39
C LYS A 61 16.89 -2.94 13.86
N CYS A 62 17.29 -1.83 13.25
CA CYS A 62 17.40 -1.71 11.80
C CYS A 62 18.48 -2.63 11.23
N LEU A 63 19.67 -2.68 11.85
CA LEU A 63 20.72 -3.64 11.44
C LEU A 63 20.23 -5.08 11.52
N LYS A 64 19.55 -5.45 12.61
CA LYS A 64 18.96 -6.79 12.77
C LYS A 64 17.90 -7.08 11.69
N TYR A 65 17.04 -6.11 11.38
CA TYR A 65 16.06 -6.23 10.30
C TYR A 65 16.72 -6.37 8.93
N LYS A 66 17.65 -5.49 8.57
CA LYS A 66 18.39 -5.54 7.30
C LYS A 66 19.07 -6.90 7.10
N ASN A 67 19.69 -7.43 8.16
CA ASN A 67 20.26 -8.78 8.13
C ASN A 67 19.22 -9.88 7.95
N SER A 68 18.02 -9.75 8.54
CA SER A 68 16.97 -10.77 8.41
C SER A 68 16.29 -10.77 7.04
N VAL A 69 16.32 -9.66 6.31
CA VAL A 69 15.77 -9.53 4.95
C VAL A 69 16.84 -9.54 3.86
N LYS A 70 18.12 -9.68 4.23
CA LYS A 70 19.24 -9.68 3.29
C LYS A 70 19.08 -10.77 2.23
N ASN A 71 19.21 -10.40 0.96
CA ASN A 71 19.05 -11.27 -0.22
C ASN A 71 17.69 -11.98 -0.30
N LYS A 72 16.65 -11.44 0.36
CA LYS A 72 15.28 -11.96 0.26
C LYS A 72 14.45 -11.09 -0.69
N PRO A 73 13.46 -11.67 -1.40
CA PRO A 73 12.56 -10.90 -2.23
C PRO A 73 11.81 -9.83 -1.43
N VAL A 74 11.69 -8.63 -2.00
CA VAL A 74 10.83 -7.56 -1.49
C VAL A 74 9.38 -8.03 -1.50
N HIS A 75 8.69 -7.87 -0.37
CA HIS A 75 7.28 -8.23 -0.28
C HIS A 75 6.42 -7.06 -0.75
N ILE A 76 5.58 -7.29 -1.74
CA ILE A 76 4.66 -6.30 -2.30
C ILE A 76 3.25 -6.80 -2.10
N THR A 77 2.45 -6.11 -1.29
CA THR A 77 1.02 -6.42 -1.17
C THR A 77 0.24 -5.48 -2.08
N LEU A 78 -0.64 -6.03 -2.92
CA LEU A 78 -1.55 -5.28 -3.78
C LEU A 78 -2.99 -5.44 -3.26
N LEU A 79 -3.55 -4.35 -2.75
CA LEU A 79 -4.99 -4.25 -2.46
C LEU A 79 -5.71 -3.82 -3.73
N PHE A 80 -6.72 -4.58 -4.14
CA PHE A 80 -7.46 -4.31 -5.38
C PHE A 80 -8.91 -4.80 -5.32
N GLU A 81 -9.69 -4.42 -6.33
CA GLU A 81 -11.05 -4.89 -6.57
C GLU A 81 -11.17 -5.42 -8.00
N SER A 82 -11.80 -6.58 -8.16
CA SER A 82 -11.86 -7.28 -9.44
C SER A 82 -12.61 -6.54 -10.57
N LEU A 83 -13.49 -5.58 -10.24
CA LEU A 83 -14.23 -4.78 -11.23
C LEU A 83 -13.79 -3.32 -11.26
N CYS A 84 -12.73 -2.95 -10.54
CA CYS A 84 -12.15 -1.61 -10.62
C CYS A 84 -11.29 -1.49 -11.91
N PRO A 85 -11.61 -0.55 -12.82
CA PRO A 85 -10.88 -0.41 -14.08
C PRO A 85 -9.38 -0.13 -13.90
N ASP A 86 -9.01 0.68 -12.91
CA ASP A 86 -7.60 1.00 -12.63
C ASP A 86 -6.84 -0.21 -12.05
N CYS A 87 -7.51 -1.05 -11.24
CA CYS A 87 -6.96 -2.30 -10.74
C CYS A 87 -6.69 -3.28 -11.88
N GLN A 88 -7.71 -3.51 -12.72
CA GLN A 88 -7.60 -4.36 -13.90
C GLN A 88 -6.49 -3.89 -14.84
N ASN A 89 -6.40 -2.58 -15.09
CA ASN A 89 -5.38 -1.99 -15.94
C ASN A 89 -3.97 -2.14 -15.34
N PHE A 90 -3.81 -1.96 -14.03
CA PHE A 90 -2.54 -2.16 -13.34
C PHE A 90 -2.08 -3.63 -13.42
N ILE A 91 -2.97 -4.58 -13.13
CA ILE A 91 -2.67 -6.01 -13.16
C ILE A 91 -2.40 -6.51 -14.59
N SER A 92 -3.24 -6.11 -15.55
CA SER A 92 -3.13 -6.57 -16.94
C SER A 92 -1.95 -5.93 -17.68
N LYS A 93 -1.64 -4.64 -17.47
CA LYS A 93 -0.64 -3.94 -18.29
C LYS A 93 0.69 -3.65 -17.62
N LYS A 94 0.77 -3.69 -16.28
CA LYS A 94 2.00 -3.31 -15.55
C LYS A 94 2.60 -4.46 -14.78
N LEU A 95 1.75 -5.24 -14.12
CA LEU A 95 2.22 -6.26 -13.19
C LEU A 95 2.86 -7.47 -13.86
N LEU A 96 2.46 -7.81 -15.09
CA LEU A 96 3.05 -8.94 -15.82
C LEU A 96 4.50 -8.65 -16.26
N ASP A 97 4.73 -7.51 -16.92
CA ASP A 97 6.08 -7.09 -17.36
C ASP A 97 7.03 -6.97 -16.17
N PHE A 98 6.49 -6.45 -15.08
CA PHE A 98 7.16 -6.41 -13.79
C PHE A 98 7.54 -7.81 -13.30
N TRP A 99 6.59 -8.73 -13.20
CA TRP A 99 6.84 -10.07 -12.66
C TRP A 99 7.86 -10.84 -13.50
N LEU A 100 7.80 -10.74 -14.83
CA LEU A 100 8.76 -11.39 -15.71
C LEU A 100 10.21 -10.93 -15.47
N THR A 101 10.39 -9.68 -15.04
CA THR A 101 11.72 -9.08 -14.81
C THR A 101 12.20 -9.24 -13.36
N TYR A 102 11.29 -9.19 -12.38
CA TYR A 102 11.64 -9.04 -10.96
C TYR A 102 11.19 -10.21 -10.06
N LYS A 103 10.65 -11.31 -10.59
CA LYS A 103 10.19 -12.47 -9.80
C LYS A 103 11.20 -13.04 -8.80
N ASP A 104 12.50 -12.89 -9.07
CA ASP A 104 13.56 -13.39 -8.16
C ASP A 104 13.88 -12.39 -7.03
N PHE A 105 13.46 -11.12 -7.18
CA PHE A 105 13.75 -10.02 -6.27
C PHE A 105 12.51 -9.48 -5.56
N ALA A 106 11.32 -9.88 -5.99
CA ALA A 106 10.06 -9.44 -5.41
C ALA A 106 9.00 -10.53 -5.45
N ARG A 107 8.18 -10.57 -4.39
CA ARG A 107 6.99 -11.42 -4.30
C ARG A 107 5.76 -10.54 -4.17
N ILE A 108 4.73 -10.84 -4.96
CA ILE A 108 3.46 -10.15 -4.89
C ILE A 108 2.45 -10.98 -4.10
N GLU A 109 1.85 -10.36 -3.09
CA GLU A 109 0.67 -10.83 -2.39
C GLU A 109 -0.55 -10.05 -2.91
N PHE A 110 -1.60 -10.78 -3.31
CA PHE A 110 -2.84 -10.21 -3.82
C PHE A 110 -3.90 -10.23 -2.74
N VAL A 111 -4.59 -9.10 -2.53
CA VAL A 111 -5.68 -8.96 -1.55
C VAL A 111 -6.92 -8.38 -2.26
N PRO A 112 -7.76 -9.24 -2.87
CA PRO A 112 -8.97 -8.82 -3.56
C PRO A 112 -10.07 -8.49 -2.55
N PHE A 113 -10.21 -7.21 -2.21
CA PHE A 113 -11.25 -6.69 -1.32
C PHE A 113 -11.44 -5.18 -1.55
N GLY A 114 -10.33 -4.44 -1.57
CA GLY A 114 -10.29 -3.00 -1.81
C GLY A 114 -11.24 -2.19 -0.94
N ASN A 115 -12.08 -1.35 -1.56
CA ASN A 115 -13.02 -0.47 -0.88
C ASN A 115 -14.33 -1.16 -0.48
N ALA A 116 -14.40 -2.50 -0.55
CA ALA A 116 -15.55 -3.23 -0.02
C ALA A 116 -15.73 -2.96 1.48
N LYS A 117 -16.96 -3.11 1.96
CA LYS A 117 -17.33 -2.85 3.35
C LYS A 117 -18.00 -4.07 3.96
N ILE A 118 -17.70 -4.35 5.22
CA ILE A 118 -18.47 -5.30 6.02
C ILE A 118 -19.64 -4.53 6.65
N LEU A 119 -20.87 -4.90 6.29
CA LEU A 119 -22.09 -4.33 6.86
C LEU A 119 -22.36 -4.88 8.27
N LYS A 120 -23.27 -4.25 9.01
CA LYS A 120 -23.62 -4.65 10.39
C LYS A 120 -24.08 -6.11 10.53
N ASN A 121 -24.69 -6.66 9.48
CA ASN A 121 -25.13 -8.06 9.43
C ASN A 121 -24.01 -9.04 9.01
N GLY A 122 -22.77 -8.56 8.85
CA GLY A 122 -21.62 -9.34 8.42
C GLY A 122 -21.52 -9.56 6.91
N THR A 123 -22.47 -9.05 6.11
CA THR A 123 -22.43 -9.14 4.65
C THR A 123 -21.38 -8.20 4.08
N ILE A 124 -20.63 -8.65 3.08
CA ILE A 124 -19.69 -7.82 2.34
C ILE A 124 -20.43 -7.09 1.22
N LYS A 125 -20.26 -5.78 1.14
CA LYS A 125 -20.77 -4.92 0.07
C LYS A 125 -19.61 -4.32 -0.70
N CYS A 126 -19.50 -4.65 -1.98
CA CYS A 126 -18.48 -4.14 -2.88
C CYS A 126 -18.99 -2.92 -3.67
N GLN A 127 -18.07 -2.10 -4.21
CA GLN A 127 -18.43 -0.83 -4.87
C GLN A 127 -19.14 -1.06 -6.19
N HIS A 128 -18.71 -2.06 -6.95
CA HIS A 128 -19.24 -2.39 -8.28
C HIS A 128 -20.31 -3.50 -8.21
N GLY A 129 -20.93 -3.68 -7.04
CA GLY A 129 -22.07 -4.56 -6.82
C GLY A 129 -21.70 -6.02 -6.50
N PRO A 130 -22.70 -6.93 -6.50
CA PRO A 130 -22.51 -8.30 -6.05
C PRO A 130 -21.54 -9.13 -6.91
N GLU A 131 -21.42 -8.82 -8.20
CA GLU A 131 -20.53 -9.55 -9.09
C GLU A 131 -19.06 -9.32 -8.74
N GLU A 132 -18.69 -8.11 -8.32
CA GLU A 132 -17.36 -7.83 -7.79
C GLU A 132 -17.06 -8.64 -6.54
N CYS A 133 -17.99 -8.69 -5.57
CA CYS A 133 -17.79 -9.52 -4.38
C CYS A 133 -17.63 -11.00 -4.74
N ARG A 134 -18.35 -11.46 -5.77
CA ARG A 134 -18.28 -12.83 -6.26
C ARG A 134 -16.92 -13.13 -6.89
N ILE A 135 -16.39 -12.24 -7.72
CA ILE A 135 -15.08 -12.40 -8.36
C ILE A 135 -13.96 -12.25 -7.31
N ASN A 136 -14.00 -11.25 -6.42
CA ASN A 136 -13.05 -11.11 -5.30
C ASN A 136 -12.96 -12.40 -4.46
N LYS A 137 -14.10 -13.03 -4.14
CA LYS A 137 -14.15 -14.32 -3.44
C LYS A 137 -13.47 -15.43 -4.24
N TYR A 138 -13.75 -15.50 -5.53
CA TYR A 138 -13.15 -16.48 -6.42
C TYR A 138 -11.63 -16.31 -6.52
N GLU A 139 -11.15 -15.08 -6.67
CA GLU A 139 -9.72 -14.75 -6.70
C GLU A 139 -9.04 -15.10 -5.38
N SER A 140 -9.68 -14.82 -4.24
CA SER A 140 -9.15 -15.25 -2.93
C SER A 140 -8.94 -16.76 -2.84
N CYS A 141 -9.87 -17.54 -3.39
CA CYS A 141 -9.71 -18.99 -3.48
C CYS A 141 -8.57 -19.38 -4.43
N ALA A 142 -8.44 -18.73 -5.58
CA ALA A 142 -7.33 -18.98 -6.50
C ALA A 142 -5.97 -18.68 -5.85
N ILE A 143 -5.83 -17.53 -5.18
CA ILE A 143 -4.64 -17.14 -4.44
C ILE A 143 -4.30 -18.15 -3.33
N HIS A 144 -5.31 -18.74 -2.68
CA HIS A 144 -5.10 -19.71 -1.61
C HIS A 144 -4.54 -21.06 -2.10
N TYR A 145 -4.98 -21.56 -3.26
CA TYR A 145 -4.62 -22.90 -3.75
C TYR A 145 -3.51 -22.90 -4.81
N MET A 146 -3.30 -21.80 -5.52
CA MET A 146 -2.24 -21.71 -6.52
C MET A 146 -0.91 -21.36 -5.86
N HIS A 147 0.15 -22.08 -6.20
CA HIS A 147 1.50 -21.76 -5.76
C HIS A 147 1.97 -20.41 -6.32
N GLU A 148 1.70 -20.17 -7.60
CA GLU A 148 2.03 -18.94 -8.32
C GLU A 148 0.74 -18.36 -8.93
N PRO A 149 0.00 -17.53 -8.16
CA PRO A 149 -1.32 -17.06 -8.59
C PRO A 149 -1.27 -15.97 -9.66
N LEU A 150 -0.15 -15.26 -9.82
CA LEU A 150 -0.07 -14.07 -10.69
C LEU A 150 -0.48 -14.33 -12.14
N PRO A 151 0.01 -15.38 -12.85
CA PRO A 151 -0.41 -15.62 -14.23
C PRO A 151 -1.92 -15.84 -14.36
N PHE A 152 -2.54 -16.49 -13.35
CA PHE A 152 -3.97 -16.74 -13.35
C PHE A 152 -4.77 -15.47 -13.06
N ILE A 153 -4.40 -14.70 -12.02
CA ILE A 153 -5.04 -13.42 -11.68
C ILE A 153 -4.92 -12.44 -12.86
N HIS A 154 -3.74 -12.32 -13.46
CA HIS A 154 -3.55 -11.51 -14.67
C HIS A 154 -4.48 -11.92 -15.81
N CYS A 155 -4.58 -13.23 -16.10
CA CYS A 155 -5.47 -13.71 -17.13
C CYS A 155 -6.94 -13.42 -16.81
N LEU A 156 -7.36 -13.66 -15.57
CA LEU A 156 -8.73 -13.50 -15.13
C LEU A 156 -9.15 -12.03 -15.24
N GLU A 157 -8.40 -11.11 -14.61
CA GLU A 157 -8.65 -9.67 -14.64
C GLU A 157 -8.70 -9.13 -16.07
N THR A 158 -7.81 -9.59 -16.96
CA THR A 158 -7.84 -9.20 -18.37
C THR A 158 -9.14 -9.64 -19.05
N LYS A 159 -9.60 -10.88 -18.80
CA LYS A 159 -10.83 -11.39 -19.40
C LYS A 159 -12.09 -10.74 -18.84
N ILE A 160 -12.13 -10.46 -17.54
CA ILE A 160 -13.23 -9.74 -16.93
C ILE A 160 -13.30 -8.31 -17.50
N ALA A 161 -12.17 -7.63 -17.65
CA ALA A 161 -12.09 -6.32 -18.30
C ALA A 161 -12.57 -6.36 -19.77
N ASP A 162 -12.31 -7.44 -20.49
CA ASP A 162 -12.84 -7.70 -21.85
C ASP A 162 -14.36 -8.03 -21.88
N GLY A 163 -15.05 -7.99 -20.73
CA GLY A 163 -16.49 -8.22 -20.62
C GLY A 163 -16.90 -9.69 -20.52
N PHE A 164 -15.97 -10.60 -20.27
CA PHE A 164 -16.30 -12.01 -20.06
C PHE A 164 -16.88 -12.21 -18.65
N LYS A 165 -17.88 -13.10 -18.52
CA LYS A 165 -18.36 -13.55 -17.21
C LYS A 165 -17.32 -14.46 -16.54
N LEU A 166 -17.31 -14.49 -15.20
CA LEU A 166 -16.36 -15.27 -14.39
C LEU A 166 -16.21 -16.73 -14.85
N GLU A 167 -17.31 -17.44 -15.14
CA GLU A 167 -17.30 -18.85 -15.52
C GLU A 167 -16.54 -19.06 -16.84
N LYS A 168 -16.76 -18.17 -17.82
CA LYS A 168 -16.10 -18.23 -19.12
C LYS A 168 -14.63 -17.80 -19.00
N ALA A 169 -14.37 -16.72 -18.27
CA ALA A 169 -13.04 -16.19 -18.04
C ALA A 169 -12.14 -17.21 -17.31
N SER A 170 -12.59 -17.72 -16.17
CA SER A 170 -11.86 -18.71 -15.38
C SER A 170 -11.54 -19.97 -16.19
N LYS A 171 -12.54 -20.57 -16.88
CA LYS A 171 -12.33 -21.75 -17.72
C LYS A 171 -11.27 -21.53 -18.81
N GLN A 172 -11.30 -20.37 -19.48
CA GLN A 172 -10.28 -20.04 -20.48
C GLN A 172 -8.89 -19.86 -19.87
N CYS A 173 -8.80 -19.25 -18.69
CA CYS A 173 -7.52 -19.04 -18.01
C CYS A 173 -6.91 -20.34 -17.50
N TYR A 174 -7.69 -21.27 -16.95
CA TYR A 174 -7.18 -22.59 -16.58
C TYR A 174 -6.67 -23.38 -17.77
N ALA A 175 -7.43 -23.36 -18.88
CA ALA A 175 -7.02 -24.05 -20.11
C ALA A 175 -5.71 -23.46 -20.66
N LYS A 176 -5.58 -22.13 -20.68
CA LYS A 176 -4.38 -21.42 -21.14
C LYS A 176 -3.14 -21.72 -20.29
N LEU A 177 -3.31 -21.86 -18.98
CA LEU A 177 -2.21 -22.05 -18.03
C LEU A 177 -1.89 -23.52 -17.75
N HIS A 178 -2.59 -24.46 -18.40
CA HIS A 178 -2.42 -25.90 -18.19
C HIS A 178 -2.47 -26.30 -16.70
N SER A 179 -3.33 -25.64 -15.92
CA SER A 179 -3.43 -25.90 -14.50
C SER A 179 -3.92 -27.33 -14.22
N LEU A 180 -3.41 -27.93 -13.15
CA LEU A 180 -3.78 -29.29 -12.79
C LEU A 180 -5.28 -29.36 -12.44
N PRO A 181 -6.02 -30.37 -12.91
CA PRO A 181 -7.47 -30.48 -12.67
C PRO A 181 -7.85 -30.39 -11.19
N HIS A 182 -7.06 -30.97 -10.29
CA HIS A 182 -7.36 -30.91 -8.85
C HIS A 182 -7.35 -29.49 -8.27
N ILE A 183 -6.54 -28.57 -8.82
CA ILE A 183 -6.51 -27.17 -8.38
C ILE A 183 -7.83 -26.48 -8.76
N TYR A 184 -8.35 -26.75 -9.95
CA TYR A 184 -9.65 -26.26 -10.39
C TYR A 184 -10.77 -26.70 -9.42
N ASP A 185 -10.76 -27.98 -9.03
CA ASP A 185 -11.76 -28.55 -8.13
C ASP A 185 -11.67 -27.92 -6.73
N GLN A 186 -10.46 -27.73 -6.19
CA GLN A 186 -10.24 -27.07 -4.90
C GLN A 186 -10.74 -25.63 -4.90
N ILE A 187 -10.48 -24.87 -5.96
CA ILE A 187 -10.93 -23.48 -6.09
C ILE A 187 -12.45 -23.43 -6.23
N THR A 188 -13.04 -24.28 -7.06
CA THR A 188 -14.49 -24.40 -7.22
C THR A 188 -15.18 -24.75 -5.90
N HIS A 189 -14.65 -25.71 -5.15
CA HIS A 189 -15.18 -26.08 -3.83
C HIS A 189 -15.06 -24.93 -2.82
N CYS A 190 -13.93 -24.24 -2.80
CA CYS A 190 -13.71 -23.08 -1.95
C CYS A 190 -14.67 -21.94 -2.26
N PHE A 191 -14.85 -21.63 -3.54
CA PHE A 191 -15.71 -20.55 -4.01
C PHE A 191 -17.18 -20.77 -3.64
N ASN A 192 -17.65 -22.02 -3.74
CA ASN A 192 -19.02 -22.39 -3.35
C ASN A 192 -19.19 -22.67 -1.86
N GLY A 193 -18.09 -22.68 -1.08
CA GLY A 193 -18.09 -23.07 0.33
C GLY A 193 -17.81 -21.93 1.30
N VAL A 194 -17.87 -22.27 2.59
CA VAL A 194 -17.55 -21.36 3.71
C VAL A 194 -16.10 -20.91 3.73
N LYS A 195 -15.20 -21.65 3.06
CA LYS A 195 -13.78 -21.30 2.98
C LYS A 195 -13.57 -20.00 2.21
N GLY A 196 -14.26 -19.80 1.08
CA GLY A 196 -14.19 -18.55 0.34
C GLY A 196 -14.70 -17.36 1.15
N ASP A 197 -15.77 -17.53 1.94
CA ASP A 197 -16.29 -16.46 2.80
C ASP A 197 -15.30 -16.08 3.91
N LYS A 198 -14.62 -17.08 4.49
CA LYS A 198 -13.53 -16.86 5.45
C LYS A 198 -12.35 -16.13 4.81
N LEU A 199 -11.95 -16.51 3.60
CA LEU A 199 -10.86 -15.85 2.87
C LEU A 199 -11.20 -14.38 2.57
N GLN A 200 -12.45 -14.06 2.23
CA GLN A 200 -12.87 -12.67 2.05
C GLN A 200 -12.87 -11.86 3.34
N LYS A 201 -13.20 -12.47 4.48
CA LYS A 201 -13.04 -11.81 5.80
C LYS A 201 -11.57 -11.56 6.14
N LEU A 202 -10.69 -12.51 5.83
CA LEU A 202 -9.24 -12.33 6.00
C LEU A 202 -8.70 -11.21 5.10
N ALA A 203 -9.16 -11.14 3.85
CA ALA A 203 -8.80 -10.05 2.94
C ALA A 203 -9.29 -8.69 3.47
N ALA A 204 -10.50 -8.63 4.05
CA ALA A 204 -10.99 -7.44 4.72
C ALA A 204 -10.12 -7.04 5.92
N GLU A 205 -9.78 -8.01 6.79
CA GLU A 205 -8.91 -7.78 7.95
C GLU A 205 -7.53 -7.27 7.52
N GLN A 206 -6.92 -7.84 6.49
CA GLN A 206 -5.65 -7.36 5.93
C GLN A 206 -5.80 -5.91 5.44
N THR A 207 -6.81 -5.62 4.62
CA THR A 207 -7.07 -4.28 4.08
C THR A 207 -7.35 -3.23 5.17
N PHE A 208 -8.06 -3.58 6.24
CA PHE A 208 -8.36 -2.65 7.34
C PHE A 208 -7.17 -2.41 8.27
N ASN A 209 -6.28 -3.39 8.41
CA ASN A 209 -5.15 -3.34 9.33
C ASN A 209 -3.83 -2.89 8.70
N ILE A 210 -3.85 -2.40 7.45
CA ILE A 210 -2.68 -1.75 6.86
C ILE A 210 -2.24 -0.53 7.67
N TRP A 211 -0.94 -0.23 7.60
CA TRP A 211 -0.27 0.74 8.45
C TRP A 211 1.02 1.26 7.79
N PRO A 212 1.45 2.52 8.00
CA PRO A 212 0.79 3.58 8.79
C PRO A 212 -0.43 4.17 8.11
N ASP A 213 -0.38 4.36 6.80
CA ASP A 213 -1.45 5.06 6.09
C ASP A 213 -2.55 4.08 5.73
N LYS A 214 -3.81 4.53 5.86
CA LYS A 214 -4.96 3.79 5.33
C LYS A 214 -5.03 3.98 3.82
N HIS A 215 -5.55 2.97 3.13
CA HIS A 215 -5.79 3.10 1.69
C HIS A 215 -6.94 4.09 1.47
N GLU A 216 -6.75 4.99 0.50
CA GLU A 216 -7.76 5.99 0.12
C GLU A 216 -8.43 5.67 -1.22
N PHE A 217 -7.80 4.79 -2.00
CA PHE A 217 -8.25 4.32 -3.30
C PHE A 217 -7.65 2.92 -3.57
N VAL A 218 -8.06 2.32 -4.69
CA VAL A 218 -7.42 1.14 -5.26
C VAL A 218 -7.10 1.37 -6.74
N PRO A 219 -6.06 0.72 -7.30
CA PRO A 219 -5.15 -0.21 -6.64
C PRO A 219 -4.25 0.50 -5.62
N TRP A 220 -3.88 -0.21 -4.55
CA TRP A 220 -3.02 0.31 -3.48
C TRP A 220 -1.91 -0.69 -3.14
N ILE A 221 -0.67 -0.23 -3.05
CA ILE A 221 0.49 -1.08 -2.78
C ILE A 221 1.07 -0.86 -1.38
N LEU A 222 1.56 -1.94 -0.79
CA LEU A 222 2.42 -1.91 0.39
C LEU A 222 3.78 -2.49 0.02
N ILE A 223 4.85 -1.90 0.52
CA ILE A 223 6.21 -2.42 0.36
C ILE A 223 6.73 -2.87 1.72
N ASN A 224 7.11 -4.14 1.83
CA ASN A 224 7.54 -4.78 3.09
C ASN A 224 6.56 -4.51 4.25
N ASN A 225 5.26 -4.65 3.97
CA ASN A 225 4.14 -4.41 4.89
C ASN A 225 3.99 -2.97 5.40
N ALA A 226 4.70 -2.00 4.79
CA ALA A 226 4.48 -0.59 5.04
C ALA A 226 3.56 0.01 3.97
N SER A 227 2.48 0.64 4.44
CA SER A 227 1.51 1.39 3.63
C SER A 227 1.83 2.87 3.72
N LEU A 228 2.33 3.46 2.63
CA LEU A 228 2.59 4.90 2.55
C LEU A 228 1.81 5.52 1.39
N SER A 229 1.09 6.61 1.64
CA SER A 229 0.42 7.39 0.60
C SER A 229 1.42 7.91 -0.44
N SER A 230 2.65 8.23 -0.03
CA SER A 230 3.71 8.68 -0.93
C SER A 230 4.17 7.62 -1.93
N GLN A 231 4.09 6.32 -1.60
CA GLN A 231 4.48 5.24 -2.52
C GLN A 231 3.50 5.09 -3.68
N GLN A 232 2.24 5.49 -3.49
CA GLN A 232 1.20 5.28 -4.49
C GLN A 232 1.47 6.09 -5.77
N PHE A 233 2.10 7.28 -5.64
CA PHE A 233 2.55 8.09 -6.78
C PHE A 233 3.60 7.38 -7.65
N PHE A 234 4.33 6.42 -7.08
CA PHE A 234 5.37 5.67 -7.75
C PHE A 234 4.92 4.25 -8.15
N MET A 235 3.64 3.91 -8.06
CA MET A 235 3.13 2.59 -8.48
C MET A 235 3.49 2.25 -9.93
N ARG A 236 3.50 3.24 -10.82
CA ARG A 236 3.93 3.07 -12.22
C ARG A 236 5.43 2.85 -12.39
N GLN A 237 6.20 3.14 -11.35
CA GLN A 237 7.65 2.96 -11.24
C GLN A 237 7.98 1.89 -10.18
N LEU A 238 7.19 0.81 -10.12
CA LEU A 238 7.38 -0.29 -9.19
C LEU A 238 8.83 -0.83 -9.14
N PRO A 239 9.58 -0.91 -10.27
CA PRO A 239 11.02 -1.16 -10.25
C PRO A 239 11.81 -0.29 -9.27
N THR A 240 11.60 1.03 -9.28
CA THR A 240 12.29 1.98 -8.40
C THR A 240 12.01 1.67 -6.93
N LEU A 241 10.76 1.39 -6.58
CA LEU A 241 10.36 1.07 -5.21
C LEU A 241 11.05 -0.21 -4.71
N ILE A 242 11.21 -1.20 -5.57
CA ILE A 242 11.90 -2.45 -5.23
C ILE A 242 13.39 -2.22 -5.08
N CYS A 243 14.00 -1.47 -5.99
CA CYS A 243 15.40 -1.11 -5.90
C CYS A 243 15.72 -0.41 -4.57
N GLN A 244 14.83 0.47 -4.11
CA GLN A 244 14.98 1.17 -2.83
C GLN A 244 14.74 0.25 -1.62
N ALA A 245 13.83 -0.72 -1.74
CA ALA A 245 13.42 -1.58 -0.64
C ALA A 245 14.27 -2.86 -0.49
N TYR A 246 14.94 -3.30 -1.56
CA TYR A 246 15.74 -4.51 -1.57
C TYR A 246 17.03 -4.32 -0.77
N VAL A 247 17.31 -5.27 0.12
CA VAL A 247 18.53 -5.32 0.91
C VAL A 247 19.30 -6.55 0.49
N GLY A 248 20.45 -6.40 -0.15
CA GLY A 248 21.22 -7.54 -0.59
C GLY A 248 22.53 -7.16 -1.26
N ASP A 249 23.40 -8.16 -1.41
CA ASP A 249 24.64 -8.04 -2.18
C ASP A 249 24.39 -8.36 -3.67
N GLY A 250 23.20 -8.91 -3.98
CA GLY A 250 22.77 -9.19 -5.35
C GLY A 250 22.52 -7.90 -6.12
N HIS A 251 23.33 -7.67 -7.15
CA HIS A 251 23.11 -6.61 -8.12
C HIS A 251 21.83 -6.89 -8.92
N ILE A 252 20.75 -6.16 -8.62
CA ILE A 252 19.66 -6.01 -9.57
C ILE A 252 20.18 -5.07 -10.65
N LYS A 253 20.64 -5.60 -11.80
CA LYS A 253 21.22 -4.80 -12.89
C LYS A 253 20.34 -3.61 -13.28
N GLN A 254 19.02 -3.82 -13.27
CA GLN A 254 18.03 -2.79 -13.59
C GLN A 254 17.98 -1.65 -12.55
N CYS A 255 18.49 -1.86 -11.33
CA CYS A 255 18.61 -0.83 -10.30
C CYS A 255 19.82 0.09 -10.48
N GLU A 256 20.82 -0.31 -11.29
CA GLU A 256 22.05 0.47 -11.51
C GLU A 256 21.76 1.79 -12.23
N ALA A 257 20.77 1.82 -13.12
CA ALA A 257 20.32 3.05 -13.80
C ALA A 257 19.70 4.09 -12.85
N PHE A 258 19.23 3.67 -11.67
CA PHE A 258 18.61 4.57 -10.68
C PHE A 258 19.59 5.07 -9.62
N GLY A 259 20.72 4.38 -9.41
CA GLY A 259 21.75 4.76 -8.44
C GLY A 259 22.57 6.00 -8.84
N SER A 260 22.73 6.26 -10.14
CA SER A 260 23.52 7.39 -10.63
C SER A 260 22.89 8.76 -10.38
N VAL A 261 21.58 8.83 -10.08
CA VAL A 261 20.89 10.11 -9.84
C VAL A 261 21.11 10.61 -8.40
N ASN A 262 21.32 9.72 -7.43
CA ASN A 262 21.52 10.10 -6.02
C ASN A 262 22.98 10.45 -5.67
N ASN A 263 23.96 9.93 -6.42
CA ASN A 263 25.37 10.25 -6.17
C ASN A 263 25.81 11.57 -6.81
N ASN A 264 25.18 12.02 -7.90
CA ASN A 264 25.56 13.27 -8.56
C ASN A 264 25.06 14.53 -7.84
N LYS A 265 24.05 14.40 -6.96
CA LYS A 265 23.53 15.54 -6.19
C LYS A 265 24.30 15.82 -4.89
N LEU A 266 25.09 14.86 -4.40
CA LEU A 266 25.91 14.99 -3.19
C LEU A 266 27.35 15.49 -3.49
N ILE A 267 27.72 15.58 -4.76
CA ILE A 267 29.06 16.05 -5.18
C ILE A 267 29.04 17.53 -5.57
N GLU A 268 27.91 18.07 -6.03
CA GLU A 268 27.82 19.49 -6.42
C GLU A 268 27.67 20.45 -5.23
N GLU A 269 27.20 19.99 -4.06
CA GLU A 269 27.03 20.86 -2.88
C GLU A 269 28.28 20.96 -1.98
N ASN A 270 29.38 20.26 -2.31
CA ASN A 270 30.62 20.25 -1.49
C ASN A 270 31.82 20.98 -2.13
N ASN A 271 31.63 21.70 -3.25
CA ASN A 271 32.72 22.37 -3.96
C ASN A 271 32.60 23.91 -4.05
N GLU A 272 31.69 24.53 -3.29
CA GLU A 272 31.59 26.00 -3.21
C GLU A 272 31.71 26.50 -1.76
N ASP A 273 32.85 26.22 -1.12
CA ASP A 273 33.38 27.15 -0.10
C ASP A 273 34.88 26.87 0.13
N GLY A 274 35.75 27.79 -0.27
CA GLY A 274 37.19 27.65 -0.03
C GLY A 274 38.10 28.52 -0.90
N SER A 275 38.31 29.77 -0.44
CA SER A 275 39.49 30.65 -0.66
C SER A 275 39.81 31.11 -2.09
N GLU A 276 39.64 32.38 -2.44
CA GLU A 276 40.50 33.55 -2.12
C GLU A 276 41.68 33.71 -3.11
N MET A 277 41.45 34.61 -4.07
CA MET A 277 42.30 35.70 -4.56
C MET A 277 43.84 35.61 -4.42
N ASP A 278 44.54 35.63 -5.57
CA ASP A 278 45.81 36.32 -5.86
C ASP A 278 45.98 36.33 -7.41
N ILE A 279 45.89 37.45 -8.16
CA ILE A 279 46.78 38.62 -8.32
C ILE A 279 48.03 38.33 -9.22
N PHE A 280 48.02 38.94 -10.43
CA PHE A 280 49.09 39.22 -11.45
C PHE A 280 49.97 38.03 -11.92
N ASP A 281 50.28 37.80 -13.21
CA ASP A 281 50.39 38.59 -14.44
C ASP A 281 49.81 37.83 -15.66
#